data_AF-A0A3E0Q7E5-F1
#
_entry.id   AF-A0A3E0Q7E5-F1
#
_cell.length_a   1.000
_cell.length_b   1.000
_cell.length_c   1.000
_cell.angle_alpha   90.00
_cell.angle_beta   90.00
_cell.angle_gamma   90.00
#
_symmetry.space_group_name_H-M   'P 1'
#
loop_
_entity.id
_entity.type
_entity.pdbx_description
1 polymer ?
#
loop_
_entity_poly.entity_id
_entity_poly.type
_entity_poly.pdbx_seq_one_letter_code
_entity_poly.pdbx_strand_id
1 'polypeptide(L)'
;MGATVSAGSRGNCWRGGVNLVEIDLIVGGGWAMSAPEWAVPAAYRYPYRVCVRRADDLLRVVCYKAPLQERLPVIRIPLRPDDADVRLDVQKLIDTAWQSGGYDRLTHTRFPLPPLNDEDAEWIRARLREYRRA
;
A
#
# COMPACT_ATOMS: atom_id res chain seq x y z
N MET A 1 -6.04 2.81 -30.93
CA MET A 1 -7.39 3.40 -30.98
C MET A 1 -8.06 3.07 -29.65
N GLY A 2 -8.42 4.07 -28.85
CA GLY A 2 -9.20 3.92 -27.61
C GLY A 2 -8.38 3.73 -26.32
N ALA A 3 -7.90 4.83 -25.73
CA ALA A 3 -7.56 4.87 -24.31
C ALA A 3 -8.82 5.27 -23.54
N THR A 4 -9.26 4.43 -22.60
CA THR A 4 -10.29 4.78 -21.63
C THR A 4 -9.67 4.69 -20.24
N VAL A 5 -9.22 5.84 -19.72
CA VAL A 5 -8.93 5.98 -18.29
C VAL A 5 -10.26 6.23 -17.59
N SER A 6 -10.82 5.17 -17.03
CA SER A 6 -11.97 5.22 -16.14
C SER A 6 -11.47 5.52 -14.73
N ALA A 7 -11.77 6.71 -14.23
CA ALA A 7 -11.73 6.98 -12.80
C ALA A 7 -12.93 6.28 -12.15
N GLY A 8 -12.80 4.95 -11.98
CA GLY A 8 -13.84 4.13 -11.37
C GLY A 8 -13.81 4.24 -9.85
N SER A 9 -14.97 4.44 -9.23
CA SER A 9 -15.14 4.14 -7.79
C SER A 9 -14.66 2.71 -7.52
N ARG A 10 -14.07 2.45 -6.33
CA ARG A 10 -13.45 1.16 -5.99
C ARG A 10 -14.31 -0.07 -6.36
N GLY A 11 -15.63 0.04 -6.30
CA GLY A 11 -16.55 -1.05 -6.68
C GLY A 11 -16.58 -1.45 -8.16
N ASN A 12 -16.08 -0.60 -9.07
CA ASN A 12 -16.21 -0.81 -10.51
C ASN A 12 -15.01 -1.56 -11.12
N CYS A 13 -13.83 -1.56 -10.47
CA CYS A 13 -12.63 -2.19 -11.04
C CYS A 13 -12.69 -3.73 -11.01
N TRP A 14 -13.07 -4.37 -9.90
CA TRP A 14 -13.18 -5.85 -9.90
C TRP A 14 -14.39 -6.39 -10.67
N ARG A 15 -15.44 -5.57 -10.87
CA ARG A 15 -16.56 -5.92 -11.77
C ARG A 15 -16.18 -5.84 -13.26
N GLY A 16 -15.14 -5.07 -13.59
CA GLY A 16 -14.68 -4.85 -14.95
C GLY A 16 -13.68 -5.89 -15.49
N GLY A 17 -13.41 -6.97 -14.75
CA GLY A 17 -12.48 -8.02 -15.20
C GLY A 17 -11.01 -7.57 -15.24
N VAL A 18 -10.62 -6.61 -14.40
CA VAL A 18 -9.23 -6.16 -14.27
C VAL A 18 -8.60 -6.64 -12.96
N ASN A 19 -7.32 -6.97 -13.01
CA ASN A 19 -6.53 -7.23 -11.80
C ASN A 19 -6.43 -5.93 -10.99
N LEU A 20 -6.56 -6.04 -9.66
CA LEU A 20 -6.50 -4.90 -8.75
C LEU A 20 -5.34 -5.07 -7.77
N VAL A 21 -4.52 -4.03 -7.67
CA VAL A 21 -3.49 -3.91 -6.64
C VAL A 21 -3.84 -2.71 -5.78
N GLU A 22 -4.08 -2.97 -4.50
CA GLU A 22 -4.37 -1.95 -3.50
C GLU A 22 -3.14 -1.75 -2.62
N ILE A 23 -2.66 -0.51 -2.54
CA ILE A 23 -1.55 -0.09 -1.67
C ILE A 23 -2.09 1.04 -0.80
N ASP A 24 -2.31 0.75 0.48
CA ASP A 24 -2.76 1.72 1.49
C ASP A 24 -1.63 1.95 2.48
N LEU A 25 -1.05 3.15 2.45
CA LEU A 25 0.03 3.59 3.34
C LEU A 25 -0.47 4.60 4.38
N ILE A 26 -1.78 4.67 4.62
CA ILE A 26 -2.39 5.65 5.54
C ILE A 26 -2.52 5.03 6.94
N VAL A 27 -1.69 5.52 7.87
CA VAL A 27 -1.62 5.01 9.25
C VAL A 27 -2.81 5.45 10.13
N GLY A 28 -3.35 6.66 9.89
CA GLY A 28 -4.45 7.23 10.68
C GLY A 28 -5.84 7.13 10.04
N GLY A 29 -5.95 6.40 8.92
CA GLY A 29 -7.21 6.12 8.25
C GLY A 29 -7.77 4.80 8.74
N GLY A 30 -9.10 4.70 8.88
CA GLY A 30 -9.75 3.42 9.15
C GLY A 30 -9.49 2.39 8.05
N TRP A 31 -10.18 1.26 8.11
CA TRP A 31 -10.05 0.21 7.10
C TRP A 31 -10.58 0.67 5.73
N ALA A 32 -9.68 0.97 4.79
CA ALA A 32 -10.02 1.50 3.46
C ALA A 32 -9.82 0.49 2.31
N MET A 33 -9.51 -0.77 2.63
CA MET A 33 -9.27 -1.84 1.65
C MET A 33 -10.59 -2.43 1.14
N SER A 34 -10.56 -2.95 -0.08
CA SER A 34 -11.73 -3.60 -0.68
C SER A 34 -12.01 -4.98 -0.09
N ALA A 35 -10.98 -5.67 0.39
CA ALA A 35 -11.16 -6.83 1.25
C ALA A 35 -11.60 -6.36 2.64
N PRO A 36 -12.70 -6.87 3.23
CA PRO A 36 -13.13 -6.41 4.55
C PRO A 36 -12.17 -6.86 5.64
N GLU A 37 -12.02 -6.06 6.70
CA GLU A 37 -11.05 -6.30 7.78
C GLU A 37 -11.15 -7.69 8.39
N TRP A 38 -12.38 -8.15 8.67
CA TRP A 38 -12.63 -9.46 9.27
C TRP A 38 -12.14 -10.63 8.41
N ALA A 39 -12.01 -10.45 7.09
CA ALA A 39 -11.51 -11.47 6.18
C ALA A 39 -9.97 -11.56 6.13
N VAL A 40 -9.26 -10.56 6.69
CA VAL A 40 -7.80 -10.55 6.75
C VAL A 40 -7.36 -11.08 8.11
N PRO A 41 -6.44 -12.06 8.20
CA PRO A 41 -5.91 -12.51 9.48
C PRO A 41 -5.22 -11.39 10.25
N ALA A 42 -5.36 -11.36 11.58
CA ALA A 42 -4.79 -10.30 12.42
C ALA A 42 -3.27 -10.08 12.20
N ALA A 43 -2.53 -11.16 11.94
CA ALA A 43 -1.09 -11.12 11.64
C ALA A 43 -0.72 -10.40 10.32
N TYR A 44 -1.70 -9.97 9.53
CA TYR A 44 -1.52 -9.19 8.29
C TYR A 44 -2.21 -7.82 8.37
N ARG A 45 -2.84 -7.47 9.50
CA ARG A 45 -3.52 -6.18 9.70
C ARG A 45 -2.55 -5.14 10.23
N TYR A 46 -1.58 -4.78 9.40
CA TYR A 46 -0.64 -3.70 9.70
C TYR A 46 -1.25 -2.32 9.37
N PRO A 47 -0.66 -1.22 9.87
CA PRO A 47 -1.04 0.13 9.45
C PRO A 47 -0.89 0.33 7.93
N TYR A 48 0.18 -0.22 7.34
CA TYR A 48 0.30 -0.32 5.88
C TYR A 48 -0.30 -1.62 5.38
N ARG A 49 -0.96 -1.58 4.21
CA ARG A 49 -1.71 -2.71 3.67
C ARG A 49 -1.45 -2.80 2.18
N VAL A 50 -1.07 -3.99 1.73
CA VAL A 50 -0.84 -4.26 0.31
C VAL A 50 -1.57 -5.54 -0.08
N CYS A 51 -2.53 -5.41 -1.00
CA CYS A 51 -3.38 -6.51 -1.43
C CYS A 51 -3.40 -6.62 -2.95
N VAL A 52 -3.41 -7.85 -3.45
CA VAL A 52 -3.59 -8.15 -4.87
C VAL A 52 -4.83 -9.02 -5.03
N ARG A 53 -5.75 -8.58 -5.88
CA ARG A 53 -6.92 -9.33 -6.33
C ARG A 53 -6.82 -9.57 -7.82
N ARG A 54 -7.12 -10.79 -8.24
CA ARG A 54 -7.14 -11.15 -9.65
C ARG A 54 -8.54 -11.01 -10.23
N ALA A 55 -8.61 -10.70 -11.52
CA ALA A 55 -9.87 -10.63 -12.25
C ALA A 55 -10.57 -11.98 -12.37
N ASP A 56 -9.79 -13.05 -12.49
CA ASP A 56 -10.24 -14.43 -12.68
C ASP A 56 -10.61 -15.15 -11.37
N ASP A 57 -10.26 -14.56 -10.22
CA ASP A 57 -10.59 -15.06 -8.88
C ASP A 57 -11.09 -13.92 -7.96
N LEU A 58 -12.36 -13.57 -8.14
CA LEU A 58 -13.03 -12.50 -7.38
C LEU A 58 -13.31 -12.85 -5.92
N LEU A 59 -13.10 -14.10 -5.49
CA LEU A 59 -13.28 -14.50 -4.08
C LEU A 59 -11.97 -14.45 -3.30
N ARG A 60 -10.82 -14.46 -4.00
CA ARG A 60 -9.51 -14.46 -3.37
C ARG A 60 -8.83 -13.10 -3.39
N VAL A 61 -8.17 -12.79 -2.27
CA VAL A 61 -7.24 -11.67 -2.14
C VAL A 61 -5.96 -12.20 -1.54
N VAL A 62 -4.84 -11.75 -2.09
CA VAL A 62 -3.50 -12.02 -1.55
C VAL A 62 -3.04 -10.78 -0.80
N CYS A 63 -2.97 -10.88 0.53
CA CYS A 63 -2.42 -9.83 1.39
C CYS A 63 -0.93 -10.07 1.62
N TYR A 64 -0.12 -9.03 1.50
CA TYR A 64 1.32 -9.06 1.81
C TYR A 64 1.57 -8.41 3.16
N LYS A 65 2.56 -8.91 3.90
CA LYS A 65 3.02 -8.23 5.11
C LYS A 65 3.62 -6.88 4.73
N ALA A 66 3.19 -5.85 5.43
CA ALA A 66 3.74 -4.50 5.31
C ALA A 66 3.81 -3.85 6.70
N PRO A 67 4.66 -4.36 7.61
CA PRO A 67 4.89 -3.68 8.88
C PRO A 67 5.46 -2.28 8.64
N LEU A 68 5.06 -1.30 9.44
CA LEU A 68 5.51 0.10 9.30
C LEU A 68 7.04 0.23 9.37
N GLN A 69 7.66 -0.59 10.23
CA GLN A 69 9.08 -0.52 10.57
C GLN A 69 9.97 -1.26 9.57
N GLU A 70 9.37 -2.05 8.68
CA GLU A 70 10.06 -2.88 7.70
C GLU A 70 9.97 -2.29 6.29
N ARG A 71 10.84 -2.76 5.41
CA ARG A 71 10.78 -2.43 3.98
C ARG A 71 9.47 -2.93 3.37
N LEU A 72 8.86 -2.12 2.50
CA LEU A 72 7.65 -2.53 1.77
C LEU A 72 7.92 -3.79 0.91
N PRO A 73 6.92 -4.68 0.78
CA PRO A 73 7.13 -5.99 0.16
C PRO A 73 7.37 -5.91 -1.34
N VAL A 74 8.03 -6.93 -1.88
CA VAL A 74 8.00 -7.24 -3.32
C VAL A 74 6.75 -8.09 -3.59
N ILE A 75 5.84 -7.58 -4.40
CA ILE A 75 4.56 -8.25 -4.68
C ILE A 75 4.54 -8.87 -6.07
N ARG A 76 3.73 -9.90 -6.24
CA ARG A 76 3.45 -10.51 -7.55
C ARG A 76 2.19 -9.92 -8.14
N ILE A 77 2.30 -9.38 -9.35
CA ILE A 77 1.20 -8.76 -10.07
C ILE A 77 0.93 -9.57 -11.35
N PRO A 78 -0.29 -10.05 -11.55
CA PRO A 78 -0.69 -10.62 -12.82
C PRO A 78 -0.94 -9.54 -13.86
N LEU A 79 -0.33 -9.70 -15.03
CA LEU A 79 -0.61 -8.86 -16.18
C LEU A 79 -1.78 -9.42 -16.99
N ARG A 80 -1.67 -10.68 -17.44
CA ARG A 80 -2.72 -11.45 -18.11
C ARG A 80 -2.94 -12.79 -17.42
N PRO A 81 -4.09 -13.45 -17.60
CA PRO A 81 -4.39 -14.74 -16.94
C PRO A 81 -3.34 -15.83 -17.20
N ASP A 82 -2.81 -15.89 -18.43
CA ASP A 82 -1.85 -16.92 -18.84
C ASP A 82 -0.38 -16.51 -18.66
N ASP A 83 -0.13 -15.26 -18.24
CA ASP A 83 1.23 -14.77 -18.05
C ASP A 83 1.75 -15.12 -16.65
N ALA A 84 3.05 -15.43 -16.58
CA ALA A 84 3.73 -15.53 -15.28
C ALA A 84 3.70 -14.18 -14.55
N ASP A 85 3.55 -14.24 -13.23
CA ASP A 85 3.51 -13.04 -12.40
C ASP A 85 4.79 -12.22 -12.51
N VAL A 86 4.62 -10.92 -12.74
CA VAL A 86 5.72 -9.97 -12.66
C VAL A 86 5.91 -9.55 -11.20
N ARG A 87 7.17 -9.40 -10.80
CA ARG A 87 7.54 -8.91 -9.48
C ARG A 87 7.60 -7.39 -9.48
N LEU A 88 6.80 -6.75 -8.64
CA LEU A 88 6.86 -5.31 -8.38
C LEU A 88 7.52 -5.07 -7.03
N ASP A 89 8.63 -4.33 -7.02
CA ASP A 89 9.25 -3.82 -5.80
C ASP A 89 8.52 -2.54 -5.36
N VAL A 90 7.63 -2.68 -4.37
CA VAL A 90 6.79 -1.57 -3.90
C VAL A 90 7.64 -0.50 -3.22
N GLN A 91 8.68 -0.87 -2.48
CA GLN A 91 9.57 0.11 -1.86
C GLN A 91 10.22 0.97 -2.95
N LYS A 92 10.83 0.36 -3.96
CA LYS A 92 11.51 1.10 -5.03
C LYS A 92 10.53 2.00 -5.80
N LEU A 93 9.30 1.53 -6.02
CA LEU A 93 8.25 2.32 -6.66
C LEU A 93 7.96 3.59 -5.84
N ILE A 94 7.72 3.44 -4.54
CA ILE A 94 7.41 4.57 -3.65
C ILE A 94 8.60 5.51 -3.51
N ASP A 95 9.82 5.00 -3.35
CA ASP A 95 11.04 5.81 -3.28
C ASP A 95 11.21 6.68 -4.54
N THR A 96 10.97 6.08 -5.71
CA THR A 96 11.05 6.79 -7.00
C THR A 96 9.97 7.87 -7.10
N ALA A 97 8.74 7.57 -6.70
CA ALA A 97 7.63 8.52 -6.69
C ALA A 97 7.88 9.67 -5.68
N TRP A 98 8.45 9.35 -4.52
CA TRP A 98 8.80 10.32 -3.49
C TRP A 98 9.83 11.33 -3.98
N GLN A 99 10.92 10.84 -4.57
CA GLN A 99 11.99 11.67 -5.14
C GLN A 99 11.49 12.49 -6.33
N SER A 100 10.76 11.84 -7.25
CA SER A 100 10.25 12.52 -8.46
C SER A 100 9.22 13.60 -8.14
N GLY A 101 8.45 13.41 -7.06
CA GLY A 101 7.49 14.39 -6.56
C GLY A 101 8.12 15.54 -5.78
N GLY A 102 9.42 15.48 -5.47
CA GLY A 102 10.11 16.51 -4.67
C GLY A 102 9.63 16.57 -3.22
N TYR A 103 9.09 15.48 -2.68
CA TYR A 103 8.54 15.42 -1.32
C TYR A 103 9.63 15.48 -0.24
N ASP A 104 10.89 15.25 -0.61
CA ASP A 104 12.10 15.50 0.18
C ASP A 104 12.26 16.99 0.55
N ARG A 105 11.67 17.90 -0.22
CA ARG A 105 11.73 19.36 0.03
C ARG A 105 10.66 19.85 0.99
N LEU A 106 9.71 18.99 1.38
CA LEU A 106 8.64 19.36 2.30
C LEU A 106 9.03 19.11 3.75
N THR A 107 8.62 20.00 4.65
CA THR A 107 8.86 19.85 6.08
C THR A 107 7.78 18.97 6.71
N HIS A 108 8.11 17.71 6.99
CA HIS A 108 7.18 16.71 7.54
C HIS A 108 7.11 16.68 9.07
N THR A 109 7.68 17.66 9.78
CA THR A 109 7.95 17.57 11.23
C THR A 109 6.86 18.17 12.14
N ARG A 110 5.68 18.52 11.62
CA ARG A 110 4.71 19.41 12.31
C ARG A 110 3.38 18.79 12.74
N PHE A 111 3.15 17.49 12.53
CA PHE A 111 1.85 16.88 12.83
C PHE A 111 1.93 15.91 14.03
N PRO A 112 0.88 15.85 14.86
CA PRO A 112 0.77 14.80 15.87
C PRO A 112 0.80 13.44 15.19
N LEU A 113 1.41 12.45 15.85
CA LEU A 113 1.40 11.09 15.34
C LEU A 113 -0.05 10.58 15.31
N PRO A 114 -0.45 9.84 14.25
CA PRO A 114 -1.72 9.14 14.24
C PRO A 114 -1.77 8.11 15.39
N PRO A 115 -2.97 7.64 15.77
CA PRO A 115 -3.10 6.59 16.79
C PRO A 115 -2.37 5.33 16.33
N LEU A 116 -1.23 5.09 16.98
CA LEU A 116 -0.31 3.98 16.73
C LEU A 116 -0.14 3.21 18.03
N ASN A 117 0.27 1.94 17.92
CA ASN A 117 0.82 1.25 19.09
C ASN A 117 2.14 1.92 19.53
N ASP A 118 2.57 1.62 20.75
CA ASP A 118 3.73 2.28 21.35
C ASP A 118 5.03 2.04 20.57
N GLU A 119 5.21 0.83 20.03
CA GLU A 119 6.40 0.42 19.27
C GLU A 119 6.54 1.22 17.97
N ASP A 120 5.48 1.27 17.16
CA ASP A 120 5.41 2.06 15.93
C ASP A 120 5.61 3.55 16.21
N ALA A 121 4.98 4.07 17.27
CA ALA A 121 5.10 5.47 17.63
C ALA A 121 6.52 5.83 18.07
N GLU A 122 7.19 4.96 18.82
CA GLU A 122 8.58 5.14 19.22
C GLU A 122 9.53 5.07 18.02
N TRP A 123 9.32 4.10 17.13
CA TRP A 123 10.09 3.97 15.90
C TRP A 123 10.01 5.23 15.02
N ILE A 124 8.81 5.79 14.79
CA ILE A 124 8.66 7.05 14.05
C ILE A 124 9.38 8.19 14.77
N ARG A 125 9.23 8.31 16.10
CA ARG A 125 9.92 9.35 16.88
C ARG A 125 11.43 9.26 16.73
N ALA A 126 12.00 8.06 16.72
CA ALA A 126 13.43 7.85 16.50
C ALA A 126 13.86 8.31 15.10
N ARG A 127 13.13 7.90 14.05
CA ARG A 127 13.38 8.32 12.66
C ARG A 127 13.28 9.84 12.47
N LEU A 128 12.29 10.49 13.08
CA LEU A 128 12.15 11.95 13.01
C LEU A 128 13.29 12.70 13.73
N ARG A 129 13.87 12.13 14.80
CA ARG A 129 15.06 12.72 15.46
C ARG A 129 16.30 12.62 14.58
N GLU A 130 16.48 11.50 13.89
CA GLU A 130 17.56 11.32 12.92
C GLU A 130 17.40 12.27 11.74
N TYR A 131 16.21 12.37 11.16
CA TYR A 131 15.92 13.29 10.06
C TYR A 131 16.17 14.76 10.42
N ARG A 132 15.89 15.17 11.67
CA ARG A 132 16.18 16.54 12.14
C ARG A 132 17.66 16.85 12.34
N ARG A 133 18.52 15.83 12.40
CA ARG A 133 19.98 15.99 12.58
C ARG A 133 20.73 16.02 11.25
N ALA A 134 20.13 15.50 10.19
CA ALA A 134 20.64 15.54 8.82
C ALA A 134 20.32 16.91 8.18
#